data_AF-A0A7V4NFD1-F1
#
_entry.id   AF-A0A7V4NFD1-F1
#
_cell.length_a   1.000
_cell.length_b   1.000
_cell.length_c   1.000
_cell.angle_alpha   90.00
_cell.angle_beta   90.00
_cell.angle_gamma   90.00
#
_symmetry.space_group_name_H-M   'P 1'
#
loop_
_entity.id
_entity.type
_entity.pdbx_description
1 polymer ?
#
loop_
_entity_poly.entity_id
_entity_poly.type
_entity_poly.pdbx_seq_one_letter_code
_entity_poly.pdbx_strand_id
1 'polypeptide(L)'
;MQITRNEMKIFTGNANKVLAEKVASYIGMRLGDITVGRFADGEINVRIEETVRGHDVFVIQPTCPPVNENLMELLVMIDAFKRASANSIAVVIPYYGYARQDRKAKGRDPITAKLVANLLTVAGATRVMTVDLHAEQVQGFFDIPV
;
A
#
# COMPACT_ATOMS: atom_id res chain seq x y z
N MET A 1 -10.07 -21.38 23.40
CA MET A 1 -10.04 -19.96 22.99
C MET A 1 -10.28 -19.94 21.49
N GLN A 2 -11.49 -19.63 21.02
CA GLN A 2 -11.75 -19.48 19.60
C GLN A 2 -11.02 -18.22 19.15
N ILE A 3 -9.96 -18.38 18.36
CA ILE A 3 -9.38 -17.26 17.64
C ILE A 3 -10.42 -16.88 16.58
N THR A 4 -11.23 -15.87 16.86
CA THR A 4 -12.02 -15.20 15.82
C THR A 4 -11.03 -14.64 14.82
N ARG A 5 -10.86 -15.31 13.67
CA ARG A 5 -10.13 -14.76 12.54
C ARG A 5 -10.90 -13.51 12.10
N ASN A 6 -10.22 -12.38 12.07
CA ASN A 6 -10.78 -11.18 11.45
C ASN A 6 -11.03 -11.48 9.97
N GLU A 7 -12.12 -10.97 9.43
CA GLU A 7 -12.44 -11.15 8.02
C GLU A 7 -11.44 -10.37 7.17
N MET A 8 -10.93 -11.04 6.13
CA MET A 8 -9.97 -10.48 5.19
C MET A 8 -10.70 -9.69 4.09
N LYS A 9 -10.18 -8.54 3.70
CA LYS A 9 -10.65 -7.79 2.52
C LYS A 9 -9.48 -7.31 1.66
N ILE A 10 -9.65 -7.35 0.33
CA ILE A 10 -8.63 -6.94 -0.64
C ILE A 10 -9.11 -5.74 -1.41
N PHE A 11 -8.30 -4.69 -1.45
CA PHE A 11 -8.54 -3.48 -2.21
C PHE A 11 -7.36 -3.20 -3.14
N THR A 12 -7.58 -2.37 -4.14
CA THR A 12 -6.56 -1.94 -5.09
C THR A 12 -6.74 -0.47 -5.40
N GLY A 13 -5.62 0.20 -5.66
CA GLY A 13 -5.67 1.49 -6.35
C GLY A 13 -5.71 1.29 -7.87
N ASN A 14 -5.33 2.34 -8.59
CA ASN A 14 -5.35 2.43 -10.04
C ASN A 14 -4.09 1.90 -10.72
N ALA A 15 -2.99 1.66 -9.99
CA ALA A 15 -1.69 1.37 -10.61
C ALA A 15 -1.67 0.04 -11.38
N ASN A 16 -2.36 -1.00 -10.86
CA ASN A 16 -2.48 -2.28 -11.56
C ASN A 16 -3.70 -3.10 -11.10
N LYS A 17 -4.90 -2.66 -11.49
CA LYS A 17 -6.16 -3.35 -11.16
C LYS A 17 -6.21 -4.79 -11.68
N VAL A 18 -5.67 -5.05 -12.87
CA VAL A 18 -5.66 -6.39 -13.50
C VAL A 18 -4.90 -7.39 -12.62
N LEU A 19 -3.75 -7.01 -12.05
CA LEU A 19 -3.01 -7.86 -11.14
C LEU A 19 -3.81 -8.14 -9.86
N ALA A 20 -4.40 -7.10 -9.26
CA ALA A 20 -5.18 -7.24 -8.04
C ALA A 20 -6.40 -8.17 -8.23
N GLU A 21 -7.10 -8.05 -9.36
CA GLU A 21 -8.22 -8.93 -9.73
C GLU A 21 -7.76 -10.39 -9.89
N LYS A 22 -6.61 -10.62 -10.51
CA LYS A 22 -6.03 -11.98 -10.64
C LYS A 22 -5.66 -12.57 -9.27
N VAL A 23 -5.04 -11.78 -8.40
CA VAL A 23 -4.68 -12.21 -7.03
C VAL A 23 -5.94 -12.54 -6.23
N ALA A 24 -6.95 -11.66 -6.23
CA ALA A 24 -8.22 -11.90 -5.54
C ALA A 24 -8.91 -13.17 -6.07
N SER A 25 -8.98 -13.33 -7.39
CA SER A 25 -9.58 -14.51 -8.02
C SER A 25 -8.83 -15.80 -7.67
N TYR A 26 -7.49 -15.76 -7.64
CA TYR A 26 -6.66 -16.92 -7.31
C TYR A 26 -6.93 -17.46 -5.91
N ILE A 27 -7.23 -16.59 -4.95
CA ILE A 27 -7.56 -16.98 -3.58
C ILE A 27 -9.07 -17.13 -3.32
N GLY A 28 -9.90 -17.05 -4.36
CA GLY A 28 -11.36 -17.23 -4.26
C GLY A 28 -12.11 -16.05 -3.65
N MET A 29 -11.54 -14.84 -3.70
CA MET A 29 -12.15 -13.61 -3.18
C MET A 29 -12.46 -12.62 -4.31
N ARG A 30 -13.28 -11.62 -4.01
CA ARG A 30 -13.48 -10.45 -4.88
C ARG A 30 -12.78 -9.24 -4.27
N LEU A 31 -12.45 -8.26 -5.12
CA LEU A 31 -12.03 -6.96 -4.64
C LEU A 31 -13.17 -6.30 -3.87
N GLY A 32 -12.81 -5.61 -2.80
CA GLY A 32 -13.73 -4.79 -2.02
C GLY A 32 -14.16 -3.54 -2.77
N ASP A 33 -15.28 -2.98 -2.34
CA ASP A 33 -15.90 -1.82 -2.98
C ASP A 33 -15.24 -0.52 -2.51
N ILE A 34 -14.60 0.16 -3.45
CA ILE A 34 -13.84 1.39 -3.21
C ILE A 34 -13.85 2.25 -4.47
N THR A 35 -14.12 3.53 -4.28
CA THR A 35 -13.94 4.56 -5.29
C THR A 35 -12.55 5.18 -5.12
N VAL A 36 -11.72 5.07 -6.16
CA VAL A 36 -10.39 5.70 -6.20
C VAL A 36 -10.29 6.51 -7.49
N GLY A 37 -10.36 7.83 -7.36
CA GLY A 37 -10.42 8.75 -8.49
C GLY A 37 -9.70 10.06 -8.21
N ARG A 38 -10.10 11.10 -8.94
CA ARG A 38 -9.54 12.44 -8.79
C ARG A 38 -10.63 13.50 -8.78
N PHE A 39 -10.38 14.56 -8.02
CA PHE A 39 -11.12 15.82 -8.15
C PHE A 39 -10.70 16.57 -9.42
N ALA A 40 -11.43 17.63 -9.78
CA ALA A 40 -11.21 18.39 -11.00
C ALA A 40 -9.83 19.08 -11.07
N ASP A 41 -9.23 19.38 -9.92
CA ASP A 41 -7.88 19.94 -9.76
C ASP A 41 -6.77 18.88 -9.74
N GLY A 42 -7.14 17.60 -9.79
CA GLY A 42 -6.20 16.48 -9.83
C GLY A 42 -5.86 15.86 -8.48
N GLU A 43 -6.40 16.41 -7.37
CA GLU A 43 -6.26 15.81 -6.04
C GLU A 43 -6.89 14.41 -6.00
N ILE A 44 -6.28 13.49 -5.25
CA ILE A 44 -6.77 12.12 -5.15
C ILE A 44 -8.01 12.07 -4.27
N ASN A 45 -9.06 11.42 -4.78
CA ASN A 45 -10.28 11.13 -4.04
C ASN A 45 -10.35 9.62 -3.74
N VAL A 46 -10.45 9.26 -2.46
CA VAL A 46 -10.66 7.87 -2.03
C VAL A 46 -11.90 7.80 -1.16
N ARG A 47 -12.78 6.85 -1.45
CA ARG A 47 -13.96 6.55 -0.64
C ARG A 47 -14.17 5.04 -0.57
N ILE A 48 -14.16 4.51 0.65
CA ILE A 48 -14.45 3.10 0.93
C ILE A 48 -15.97 2.96 0.96
N GLU A 49 -16.55 2.11 0.11
CA GLU A 49 -18.01 1.99 -0.06
C GLU A 49 -18.61 0.86 0.79
N GLU A 50 -17.78 0.14 1.54
CA GLU A 50 -18.21 -0.92 2.45
C GLU A 50 -17.50 -0.84 3.81
N THR A 51 -18.07 -1.50 4.84
CA THR A 51 -17.45 -1.52 6.16
C THR A 51 -16.15 -2.33 6.16
N VAL A 52 -15.10 -1.75 6.73
CA VAL A 52 -13.79 -2.40 6.96
C VAL A 52 -13.43 -2.45 8.45
N ARG A 53 -14.34 -2.02 9.34
CA ARG A 53 -14.09 -1.95 10.78
C ARG A 53 -13.74 -3.34 11.33
N GLY A 54 -12.60 -3.46 11.99
CA GLY A 54 -12.14 -4.73 12.57
C GLY A 54 -11.67 -5.78 11.56
N HIS A 55 -11.63 -5.45 10.25
CA HIS A 55 -11.18 -6.37 9.22
C HIS A 55 -9.67 -6.26 8.98
N ASP A 56 -9.07 -7.34 8.49
CA ASP A 56 -7.69 -7.33 7.98
C ASP A 56 -7.70 -6.92 6.51
N VAL A 57 -7.22 -5.72 6.25
CA VAL A 57 -7.23 -5.09 4.93
C VAL A 57 -5.91 -5.33 4.21
N PHE A 58 -6.00 -5.80 2.97
CA PHE A 58 -4.87 -5.91 2.05
C PHE A 58 -5.03 -4.91 0.91
N VAL A 59 -4.04 -4.04 0.71
CA VAL A 59 -4.05 -3.04 -0.36
C VAL A 59 -2.98 -3.41 -1.38
N ILE A 60 -3.40 -3.82 -2.59
CA ILE A 60 -2.49 -4.14 -3.69
C ILE A 60 -2.30 -2.87 -4.53
N GLN A 61 -1.10 -2.29 -4.48
CA GLN A 61 -0.80 -1.06 -5.21
C GLN A 61 0.71 -0.96 -5.50
N PRO A 62 1.15 -1.31 -6.72
CA PRO A 62 2.48 -0.96 -7.18
C PRO A 62 2.71 0.55 -7.20
N THR A 63 3.93 0.99 -6.94
CA THR A 63 4.33 2.41 -7.05
C THR A 63 5.12 2.64 -8.34
N CYS A 64 4.61 2.10 -9.46
CA CYS A 64 5.18 2.25 -10.81
C CYS A 64 4.77 3.58 -11.46
N PRO A 65 5.31 3.96 -12.63
CA PRO A 65 4.93 5.21 -13.30
C PRO A 65 3.42 5.31 -13.55
N PRO A 66 2.78 6.45 -13.22
CA PRO A 66 3.36 7.65 -12.61
C PRO A 66 3.57 7.49 -11.08
N VAL A 67 4.84 7.53 -10.65
CA VAL A 67 5.29 6.99 -9.35
C VAL A 67 4.72 7.76 -8.17
N ASN A 68 4.72 9.10 -8.25
CA ASN A 68 4.31 9.98 -7.16
C ASN A 68 2.80 9.87 -6.90
N GLU A 69 2.04 9.79 -7.97
CA GLU A 69 0.60 9.69 -7.99
C GLU A 69 0.17 8.36 -7.37
N ASN A 70 0.77 7.25 -7.81
CA ASN A 70 0.48 5.93 -7.27
C ASN A 70 0.90 5.80 -5.79
N LEU A 71 2.01 6.44 -5.41
CA LEU A 71 2.45 6.52 -4.02
C LEU A 71 1.49 7.35 -3.16
N MET A 72 1.11 8.55 -3.61
CA MET A 72 0.16 9.39 -2.88
C MET A 72 -1.21 8.73 -2.77
N GLU A 73 -1.66 8.05 -3.82
CA GLU A 73 -2.92 7.30 -3.82
C GLU A 73 -2.88 6.20 -2.75
N LEU A 74 -1.78 5.45 -2.69
CA LEU A 74 -1.57 4.45 -1.66
C LEU A 74 -1.61 5.04 -0.24
N LEU A 75 -0.92 6.17 -0.02
CA LEU A 75 -0.89 6.84 1.30
C LEU A 75 -2.29 7.31 1.73
N VAL A 76 -3.06 7.88 0.80
CA VAL A 76 -4.45 8.32 1.07
C VAL A 76 -5.36 7.11 1.34
N MET A 77 -5.20 6.00 0.62
CA MET A 77 -5.92 4.76 0.90
C MET A 77 -5.60 4.22 2.30
N ILE A 78 -4.32 4.18 2.70
CA ILE A 78 -3.92 3.72 4.04
C ILE A 78 -4.55 4.60 5.13
N ASP A 79 -4.52 5.93 4.98
CA ASP A 79 -5.16 6.85 5.93
C ASP A 79 -6.68 6.60 6.01
N ALA A 80 -7.35 6.40 4.88
CA ALA A 80 -8.78 6.08 4.83
C ALA A 80 -9.10 4.79 5.61
N PHE A 81 -8.36 3.70 5.39
CA PHE A 81 -8.58 2.43 6.11
C PHE A 81 -8.30 2.56 7.61
N LYS A 82 -7.25 3.30 7.99
CA LYS A 82 -6.90 3.55 9.40
C LYS A 82 -8.03 4.29 10.10
N ARG A 83 -8.56 5.36 9.50
CA ARG A 83 -9.68 6.14 10.06
C ARG A 83 -11.00 5.35 10.05
N ALA A 84 -11.19 4.46 9.09
CA ALA A 84 -12.30 3.52 9.06
C ALA A 84 -12.17 2.37 10.09
N SER A 85 -11.14 2.39 10.94
CA SER A 85 -10.91 1.42 12.02
C SER A 85 -10.68 -0.01 11.52
N ALA A 86 -9.97 -0.18 10.41
CA ALA A 86 -9.44 -1.48 10.02
C ALA A 86 -8.57 -2.07 11.14
N ASN A 87 -8.61 -3.39 11.33
CA ASN A 87 -7.78 -4.05 12.34
C ASN A 87 -6.30 -4.04 11.93
N SER A 88 -6.03 -4.33 10.66
CA SER A 88 -4.69 -4.25 10.09
C SER A 88 -4.74 -3.78 8.64
N ILE A 89 -3.65 -3.18 8.17
CA ILE A 89 -3.51 -2.63 6.81
C ILE A 89 -2.20 -3.16 6.23
N ALA A 90 -2.28 -4.34 5.62
CA ALA A 90 -1.17 -4.96 4.91
C ALA A 90 -1.07 -4.38 3.50
N VAL A 91 0.07 -3.78 3.17
CA VAL A 91 0.28 -3.12 1.88
C VAL A 91 1.13 -4.00 0.99
N VAL A 92 0.57 -4.42 -0.14
CA VAL A 92 1.25 -5.25 -1.14
C VAL A 92 1.71 -4.34 -2.29
N ILE A 93 3.03 -4.19 -2.43
CA ILE A 93 3.70 -3.32 -3.40
C ILE A 93 4.54 -4.19 -4.35
N PRO A 94 3.94 -4.77 -5.42
CA PRO A 94 4.65 -5.63 -6.36
C PRO A 94 5.87 -4.98 -7.03
N TYR A 95 5.82 -3.66 -7.22
CA TYR A 95 6.96 -2.87 -7.68
C TYR A 95 7.15 -1.68 -6.73
N TYR A 96 8.29 -1.66 -6.04
CA TYR A 96 8.65 -0.60 -5.10
C TYR A 96 9.38 0.54 -5.82
N GLY A 97 8.63 1.59 -6.19
CA GLY A 97 9.18 2.84 -6.70
C GLY A 97 10.20 3.44 -5.72
N TYR A 98 11.12 4.26 -6.25
CA TYR A 98 12.23 4.83 -5.50
C TYR A 98 13.26 3.84 -4.92
N ALA A 99 13.11 2.52 -5.12
CA ALA A 99 14.04 1.49 -4.61
C ALA A 99 15.51 1.69 -5.02
N ARG A 100 15.77 2.37 -6.15
CA ARG A 100 17.13 2.62 -6.66
C ARG A 100 17.90 3.70 -5.88
N GLN A 101 17.21 4.47 -5.04
CA GLN A 101 17.80 5.53 -4.23
C GLN A 101 17.79 5.12 -2.74
N ASP A 102 18.48 4.02 -2.47
CA ASP A 102 18.62 3.32 -1.19
C ASP A 102 19.85 3.75 -0.38
N ARG A 103 20.77 4.49 -0.98
CA ARG A 103 21.95 5.03 -0.31
C ARG A 103 22.33 6.41 -0.86
N LYS A 104 23.20 7.10 -0.13
CA LYS A 104 23.88 8.31 -0.64
C LYS A 104 24.95 7.89 -1.64
N ALA A 105 24.67 7.99 -2.93
CA ALA A 105 25.68 7.78 -3.97
C ALA A 105 26.69 8.94 -4.02
N LYS A 106 26.20 10.16 -3.80
CA LYS A 106 26.99 11.37 -3.63
C LYS A 106 26.63 12.07 -2.33
N GLY A 107 27.50 12.99 -1.89
CA GLY A 107 27.19 13.88 -0.77
C GLY A 107 25.91 14.67 -1.05
N ARG A 108 25.00 14.72 -0.06
CA ARG A 108 23.70 15.42 -0.08
C ARG A 108 22.58 14.76 -0.91
N ASP A 109 22.77 13.56 -1.45
CA ASP A 109 21.66 12.80 -2.02
C ASP A 109 20.64 12.42 -0.94
N PRO A 110 19.32 12.40 -1.24
CA PRO A 110 18.33 11.80 -0.37
C PRO A 110 18.43 10.27 -0.43
N ILE A 111 17.85 9.61 0.57
CA ILE A 111 17.61 8.16 0.57
C ILE A 111 16.10 7.97 0.44
N THR A 112 15.60 8.12 -0.79
CA THR A 112 14.16 8.21 -1.05
C THR A 112 13.44 6.88 -0.76
N ALA A 113 14.10 5.74 -0.91
CA ALA A 113 13.55 4.46 -0.48
C ALA A 113 13.24 4.45 1.04
N LYS A 114 14.12 5.01 1.89
CA LYS A 114 13.86 5.14 3.33
C LYS A 114 12.76 6.16 3.61
N LEU A 115 12.69 7.26 2.85
CA LEU A 115 11.59 8.22 2.98
C LEU A 115 10.24 7.55 2.71
N VAL A 116 10.12 6.79 1.62
CA VAL A 116 8.88 6.07 1.28
C VAL A 116 8.51 5.07 2.38
N ALA A 117 9.48 4.31 2.90
CA ALA A 117 9.24 3.39 4.01
C ALA A 117 8.70 4.11 5.26
N ASN A 118 9.27 5.26 5.61
CA ASN A 118 8.79 6.09 6.72
C ASN A 118 7.37 6.61 6.47
N LEU A 119 7.07 7.09 5.26
CA LEU A 119 5.74 7.61 4.92
C LEU A 119 4.66 6.53 5.03
N LEU A 120 4.92 5.32 4.50
CA LEU A 120 3.99 4.18 4.61
C LEU A 120 3.74 3.80 6.07
N THR A 121 4.80 3.75 6.87
CA THR A 121 4.72 3.43 8.30
C THR A 121 3.91 4.48 9.06
N VAL A 122 4.17 5.77 8.83
CA VAL A 122 3.47 6.88 9.49
C VAL A 122 1.99 6.96 9.05
N ALA A 123 1.71 6.75 7.76
CA ALA A 123 0.34 6.68 7.25
C ALA A 123 -0.48 5.62 7.98
N GLY A 124 0.14 4.49 8.34
CA GLY A 124 -0.44 3.45 9.19
C GLY A 124 -0.44 2.06 8.59
N ALA A 125 0.44 1.76 7.63
CA ALA A 125 0.66 0.39 7.19
C ALA A 125 1.10 -0.46 8.38
N THR A 126 0.50 -1.63 8.55
CA THR A 126 0.88 -2.58 9.62
C THR A 126 1.92 -3.59 9.16
N ARG A 127 2.02 -3.80 7.85
CA ARG A 127 3.00 -4.66 7.18
C ARG A 127 3.14 -4.23 5.73
N VAL A 128 4.31 -4.43 5.15
CA VAL A 128 4.53 -4.30 3.71
C VAL A 128 4.86 -5.67 3.12
N MET A 129 4.48 -5.92 1.89
CA MET A 129 4.89 -7.09 1.09
C MET A 129 5.34 -6.57 -0.27
N THR A 130 6.49 -7.02 -0.74
CA THR A 130 7.03 -6.56 -2.03
C THR A 130 7.78 -7.69 -2.74
N VAL A 131 8.08 -7.51 -4.01
CA VAL A 131 8.73 -8.51 -4.87
C VAL A 131 10.02 -7.91 -5.43
N ASP A 132 11.12 -8.65 -5.34
CA ASP A 132 12.42 -8.34 -5.94
C ASP A 132 12.87 -6.89 -5.73
N LEU A 133 13.10 -6.52 -4.46
CA LEU A 133 13.68 -5.22 -4.13
C LEU A 133 15.02 -5.02 -4.83
N HIS A 134 15.28 -3.80 -5.30
CA HIS A 134 16.55 -3.45 -5.94
C HIS A 134 17.77 -3.77 -5.05
N ALA A 135 17.61 -3.57 -3.74
CA ALA A 135 18.57 -3.92 -2.72
C ALA A 135 17.81 -4.51 -1.52
N GLU A 136 18.23 -5.68 -1.04
CA GLU A 136 17.56 -6.37 0.08
C GLU A 136 17.60 -5.55 1.38
N GLN A 137 18.61 -4.68 1.54
CA GLN A 137 18.76 -3.80 2.70
C GLN A 137 17.59 -2.81 2.85
N VAL A 138 16.80 -2.56 1.80
CA VAL A 138 15.57 -1.77 1.89
C VAL A 138 14.58 -2.37 2.88
N GLN A 139 14.63 -3.69 3.13
CA GLN A 139 13.83 -4.32 4.20
C GLN A 139 14.13 -3.70 5.57
N GLY A 140 15.40 -3.39 5.85
CA GLY A 140 15.82 -2.73 7.09
C GLY A 140 15.43 -1.24 7.19
N PHE A 141 14.77 -0.68 6.17
CA PHE A 141 14.21 0.67 6.24
C PHE A 141 12.84 0.72 6.91
N PHE A 142 12.16 -0.41 7.03
CA PHE A 142 10.85 -0.48 7.69
C PHE A 142 11.00 -0.80 9.17
N ASP A 143 10.25 -0.07 10.00
CA ASP A 143 10.09 -0.36 11.43
C ASP A 143 8.87 -1.27 11.70
N ILE A 144 8.29 -1.81 10.63
CA ILE A 144 7.17 -2.76 10.60
C ILE A 144 7.58 -4.00 9.82
N PRO A 145 6.90 -5.16 9.99
CA PRO A 145 7.22 -6.36 9.21
C PRO A 145 7.15 -6.10 7.71
N VAL A 146 8.11 -6.68 6.98
CA VAL A 146 8.26 -6.59 5.52
C VAL A 146 8.56 -7.97 4.92
#